data_AF-A0A8T4ENJ8-F1
#
_entry.id   AF-A0A8T4ENJ8-F1
#
_cell.length_a   1.000
_cell.length_b   1.000
_cell.length_c   1.000
_cell.angle_alpha   90.00
_cell.angle_beta   90.00
_cell.angle_gamma   90.00
#
_symmetry.space_group_name_H-M   'P 1'
#
loop_
_entity.id
_entity.type
_entity.pdbx_description
1 polymer ?
#
loop_
_entity_poly.entity_id
_entity_poly.type
_entity_poly.pdbx_seq_one_letter_code
_entity_poly.pdbx_strand_id
1 'polypeptide(L)'
;MKLSGLEKALKEGCKLHGFRSGGGLRVIRIEKENKLKGYGEHPNVEDALSHANEDFLAGGRKYSEVYGKLKPHYLTGTSSATSSLDGWLLRGRTIDAYVQKGEFVVELRGLTLVEVPGDVIERVKEISVPITWFQRGFTYETRQSKLPNGDQCYATKVLKSPKEKGGRDAWMYNMVKKGKGKSFFDALEVAFEANEIEVSG
;
A
#
# COMPACT_ATOMS: atom_id res chain seq x y z
N MET A 1 7.83 -8.83 -18.03
CA MET A 1 7.47 -7.54 -18.67
C MET A 1 8.65 -6.59 -18.50
N LYS A 2 9.11 -5.88 -19.54
CA LYS A 2 10.25 -4.95 -19.44
C LYS A 2 9.72 -3.51 -19.40
N LEU A 3 9.82 -2.85 -18.26
CA LEU A 3 9.34 -1.47 -18.04
C LEU A 3 10.47 -0.45 -18.20
N SER A 4 11.14 -0.45 -19.36
CA SER A 4 12.33 0.38 -19.60
C SER A 4 12.05 1.90 -19.55
N GLY A 5 10.85 2.33 -19.93
CA GLY A 5 10.40 3.71 -19.83
C GLY A 5 10.24 4.16 -18.39
N LEU A 6 9.68 3.31 -17.52
CA LEU A 6 9.55 3.58 -16.09
C LEU A 6 10.92 3.78 -15.44
N GLU A 7 11.86 2.84 -15.63
CA GLU A 7 13.19 2.96 -15.04
C GLU A 7 13.97 4.16 -15.59
N LYS A 8 13.82 4.45 -16.89
CA LYS A 8 14.37 5.65 -17.51
C LYS A 8 13.79 6.91 -16.86
N ALA A 9 12.47 6.99 -16.68
CA ALA A 9 11.82 8.14 -16.05
C ALA A 9 12.35 8.41 -14.64
N LEU A 10 12.47 7.35 -13.81
CA LEU A 10 12.98 7.47 -12.45
C LEU A 10 14.46 7.93 -12.44
N LYS A 11 15.29 7.40 -13.35
CA LYS A 11 16.68 7.84 -13.52
C LYS A 11 16.80 9.29 -14.00
N GLU A 12 15.82 9.78 -14.76
CA GLU A 12 15.73 11.19 -15.20
C GLU A 12 15.16 12.13 -14.11
N GLY A 13 14.98 11.63 -12.88
CA GLY A 13 14.52 12.42 -11.73
C GLY A 13 12.99 12.55 -11.64
N CYS A 14 12.23 11.75 -12.40
CA CYS A 14 10.79 11.64 -12.17
C CYS A 14 10.50 10.86 -10.88
N LYS A 15 9.30 11.04 -10.36
CA LYS A 15 8.69 10.24 -9.30
C LYS A 15 7.54 9.44 -9.87
N LEU A 16 7.42 8.18 -9.47
CA LEU A 16 6.23 7.38 -9.71
C LEU A 16 5.35 7.44 -8.48
N HIS A 17 4.05 7.62 -8.67
CA HIS A 17 3.03 7.50 -7.64
C HIS A 17 1.93 6.56 -8.12
N GLY A 18 1.62 5.54 -7.33
CA GLY A 18 0.57 4.56 -7.61
C GLY A 18 -0.47 4.51 -6.50
N PHE A 19 -1.74 4.47 -6.87
CA PHE A 19 -2.87 4.47 -5.95
C PHE A 19 -4.11 3.82 -6.59
N ARG A 20 -5.16 3.61 -5.78
CA ARG A 20 -6.47 3.15 -6.24
C ARG A 20 -7.43 4.35 -6.42
N SER A 21 -8.07 4.45 -7.57
CA SER A 21 -9.10 5.46 -7.83
C SER A 21 -10.41 5.14 -7.10
N GLY A 22 -11.31 6.13 -7.00
CA GLY A 22 -12.66 5.93 -6.42
C GLY A 22 -13.47 4.85 -7.15
N GLY A 23 -13.27 4.69 -8.46
CA GLY A 23 -13.88 3.62 -9.27
C GLY A 23 -13.21 2.25 -9.13
N GLY A 24 -12.15 2.12 -8.33
CA GLY A 24 -11.42 0.85 -8.12
C GLY A 24 -10.31 0.56 -9.12
N LEU A 25 -9.98 1.49 -10.02
CA LEU A 25 -8.87 1.34 -10.96
C LEU A 25 -7.54 1.54 -10.25
N ARG A 26 -6.51 0.85 -10.73
CA ARG A 26 -5.12 1.12 -10.32
C ARG A 26 -4.61 2.22 -11.23
N VAL A 27 -4.12 3.28 -10.63
CA VAL A 27 -3.62 4.45 -11.34
C VAL A 27 -2.14 4.58 -11.02
N ILE A 28 -1.32 4.70 -12.06
CA ILE A 28 0.12 4.95 -12.01
C ILE A 28 0.39 6.29 -12.69
N ARG A 29 1.02 7.19 -11.95
CA ARG A 29 1.43 8.52 -12.42
C ARG A 29 2.95 8.59 -12.38
N ILE A 30 3.54 9.12 -13.45
CA ILE A 30 4.96 9.48 -13.51
C ILE A 30 5.02 11.00 -13.58
N GLU A 31 5.66 11.65 -12.62
CA GLU A 31 5.66 13.10 -12.47
C GLU A 31 7.07 13.65 -12.32
N LYS A 32 7.32 14.81 -12.91
CA LYS A 32 8.56 15.58 -12.72
C LYS A 32 8.18 17.04 -12.48
N GLU A 33 8.61 17.60 -11.35
CA GLU A 33 8.32 19.00 -11.00
C GLU A 33 6.80 19.33 -11.07
N ASN A 34 5.96 18.44 -10.50
CA ASN A 34 4.50 18.53 -10.51
C ASN A 34 3.85 18.49 -11.91
N LYS A 35 4.61 18.13 -12.96
CA LYS A 35 4.07 17.90 -14.31
C LYS A 35 3.94 16.41 -14.56
N LEU A 36 2.76 15.98 -15.00
CA LEU A 36 2.51 14.61 -15.43
C LEU A 36 3.31 14.34 -16.71
N LYS A 37 4.12 13.29 -16.67
CA LYS A 37 5.00 12.84 -17.77
C LYS A 37 4.60 11.48 -18.32
N GLY A 38 3.88 10.68 -17.53
CA GLY A 38 3.29 9.42 -17.98
C GLY A 38 2.09 9.07 -17.11
N TYR A 39 1.08 8.47 -17.73
CA TYR A 39 -0.14 8.08 -17.04
C TYR A 39 -0.61 6.69 -17.48
N GLY A 40 -0.96 5.87 -16.50
CA GLY A 40 -1.55 4.57 -16.72
C GLY A 40 -2.70 4.33 -15.76
N GLU A 41 -3.83 3.88 -16.28
CA GLU A 41 -4.91 3.32 -15.48
C GLU A 41 -5.40 2.01 -16.08
N HIS A 42 -5.74 1.07 -15.19
CA HIS A 42 -6.31 -0.22 -15.56
C HIS A 42 -6.93 -0.90 -14.32
N PRO A 43 -7.86 -1.86 -14.50
CA PRO A 43 -8.28 -2.74 -13.41
C PRO A 43 -7.14 -3.51 -12.72
N ASN A 44 -6.06 -3.84 -13.44
CA ASN A 44 -4.89 -4.57 -12.91
C ASN A 44 -3.65 -3.67 -12.88
N VAL A 45 -2.84 -3.75 -11.82
CA VAL A 45 -1.65 -2.88 -11.69
C VAL A 45 -0.59 -3.12 -12.76
N GLU A 46 -0.41 -4.35 -13.25
CA GLU A 46 0.62 -4.66 -14.25
C GLU A 46 0.37 -3.92 -15.56
N ASP A 47 -0.88 -3.88 -15.99
CA ASP A 47 -1.30 -3.16 -17.19
C ASP A 47 -1.25 -1.65 -16.97
N ALA A 48 -1.63 -1.16 -15.78
CA ALA A 48 -1.49 0.25 -15.43
C ALA A 48 -0.02 0.71 -15.46
N LEU A 49 0.91 -0.13 -14.98
CA LEU A 49 2.36 0.10 -15.09
C LEU A 49 2.81 0.11 -16.56
N SER A 50 2.33 -0.83 -17.38
CA SER A 50 2.62 -0.86 -18.82
C SER A 50 2.12 0.41 -19.52
N HIS A 51 0.90 0.85 -19.22
CA HIS A 51 0.30 2.05 -19.79
C HIS A 51 1.08 3.31 -19.44
N ALA A 52 1.46 3.48 -18.16
CA ALA A 52 2.29 4.61 -17.74
C ALA A 52 3.68 4.60 -18.40
N ASN A 53 4.28 3.42 -18.54
CA ASN A 53 5.55 3.21 -19.22
C ASN A 53 5.47 3.59 -20.72
N GLU A 54 4.46 3.11 -21.43
CA GLU A 54 4.19 3.43 -22.83
C GLU A 54 3.95 4.93 -23.01
N ASP A 55 3.15 5.54 -22.13
CA ASP A 55 2.79 6.94 -22.21
C ASP A 55 3.98 7.86 -21.96
N PHE A 56 4.85 7.52 -21.00
CA PHE A 56 6.11 8.24 -20.79
C PHE A 56 7.02 8.19 -22.03
N LEU A 57 7.17 7.01 -22.64
CA LEU A 57 7.98 6.85 -23.85
C LEU A 57 7.40 7.63 -25.05
N ALA A 58 6.09 7.85 -25.07
CA ALA A 58 5.40 8.67 -26.07
C ALA A 58 5.44 10.19 -25.77
N GLY A 59 6.10 10.61 -24.68
CA GLY A 59 6.24 12.02 -24.30
C GLY A 59 5.10 12.59 -23.44
N GLY A 60 4.23 11.73 -22.89
CA GLY A 60 3.11 12.11 -22.02
C GLY A 60 1.93 12.65 -22.82
N ARG A 61 1.08 11.74 -23.32
CA ARG A 61 -0.07 12.10 -24.16
C ARG A 61 -1.23 12.62 -23.30
N LYS A 62 -2.14 13.37 -23.92
CA LYS A 62 -3.35 13.81 -23.20
C LYS A 62 -4.27 12.61 -22.96
N TYR A 63 -4.94 12.61 -21.81
CA TYR A 63 -5.87 11.54 -21.43
C TYR A 63 -6.92 11.24 -22.53
N SER A 64 -7.54 12.29 -23.08
CA SER A 64 -8.57 12.20 -24.14
C SER A 64 -8.05 11.75 -25.51
N GLU A 65 -6.74 11.63 -25.67
CA GLU A 65 -6.10 11.07 -26.87
C GLU A 65 -5.81 9.57 -26.71
N VAL A 66 -5.81 9.05 -25.48
CA VAL A 66 -5.49 7.66 -25.16
C VAL A 66 -6.73 6.88 -24.75
N TYR A 67 -7.44 7.32 -23.72
CA TYR A 67 -8.55 6.57 -23.13
C TYR A 67 -9.85 6.87 -23.88
N GLY A 68 -10.54 5.80 -24.30
CA GLY A 68 -11.68 5.86 -25.23
C GLY A 68 -11.27 5.87 -26.72
N LYS A 69 -9.96 5.80 -27.02
CA LYS A 69 -9.42 5.74 -28.39
C LYS A 69 -8.44 4.58 -28.58
N LEU A 70 -7.28 4.67 -27.92
CA LEU A 70 -6.21 3.67 -27.99
C LEU A 70 -6.33 2.62 -26.88
N LYS A 71 -6.85 3.01 -25.73
CA LYS A 71 -7.11 2.15 -24.58
C LYS A 71 -8.59 2.26 -24.19
N PRO A 72 -9.19 1.21 -23.62
CA PRO A 72 -10.57 1.27 -23.15
C PRO A 72 -10.75 2.37 -22.10
N HIS A 73 -11.90 3.05 -22.13
CA HIS A 73 -12.29 3.94 -21.05
C HIS A 73 -13.01 3.10 -19.99
N TYR A 74 -12.30 2.78 -18.89
CA TYR A 74 -12.84 1.94 -17.82
C TYR A 74 -13.73 2.77 -16.89
N LEU A 75 -14.94 2.31 -16.65
CA LEU A 75 -15.86 2.94 -15.68
C LEU A 75 -15.59 2.46 -14.25
N THR A 76 -15.20 1.20 -14.10
CA THR A 76 -14.97 0.53 -12.81
C THR A 76 -13.75 -0.39 -12.89
N GLY A 77 -13.11 -0.61 -11.74
CA GLY A 77 -12.05 -1.60 -11.57
C GLY A 77 -12.56 -2.96 -11.11
N THR A 78 -11.62 -3.84 -10.75
CA THR A 78 -11.88 -5.17 -10.18
C THR A 78 -11.59 -5.19 -8.68
N SER A 79 -12.25 -6.11 -7.95
CA SER A 79 -11.98 -6.39 -6.54
C SER A 79 -10.93 -7.49 -6.32
N SER A 80 -10.58 -8.25 -7.38
CA SER A 80 -9.59 -9.31 -7.32
C SER A 80 -8.18 -8.77 -7.51
N ALA A 81 -7.23 -9.27 -6.71
CA ALA A 81 -5.82 -8.92 -6.83
C ALA A 81 -5.11 -9.87 -7.81
N THR A 82 -4.30 -9.33 -8.72
CA THR A 82 -3.43 -10.10 -9.64
C THR A 82 -2.02 -10.33 -9.09
N SER A 83 -1.57 -9.51 -8.15
CA SER A 83 -0.24 -9.58 -7.51
C SER A 83 -0.24 -8.95 -6.11
N SER A 84 0.89 -9.04 -5.40
CA SER A 84 1.07 -8.39 -4.10
C SER A 84 0.93 -6.86 -4.19
N LEU A 85 1.45 -6.24 -5.26
CA LEU A 85 1.29 -4.80 -5.49
C LEU A 85 -0.16 -4.45 -5.80
N ASP A 86 -0.84 -5.28 -6.59
CA ASP A 86 -2.23 -5.06 -6.92
C ASP A 86 -3.13 -5.13 -5.67
N GLY A 87 -2.90 -6.16 -4.83
CA GLY A 87 -3.56 -6.33 -3.54
C GLY A 87 -3.25 -5.20 -2.56
N TRP A 88 -2.02 -4.65 -2.61
CA TRP A 88 -1.63 -3.49 -1.81
C TRP A 88 -2.47 -2.26 -2.19
N LEU A 89 -2.53 -1.91 -3.47
CA LEU A 89 -3.31 -0.76 -3.96
C LEU A 89 -4.81 -0.95 -3.73
N LEU A 90 -5.31 -2.18 -3.87
CA LEU A 90 -6.71 -2.52 -3.59
C LEU A 90 -7.15 -2.15 -2.18
N ARG A 91 -6.26 -2.26 -1.20
CA ARG A 91 -6.52 -1.88 0.20
C ARG A 91 -6.54 -0.35 0.42
N GLY A 92 -6.50 0.45 -0.65
CA GLY A 92 -6.44 1.92 -0.58
C GLY A 92 -5.07 2.44 -0.18
N ARG A 93 -4.04 1.60 -0.26
CA ARG A 93 -2.65 1.98 0.00
C ARG A 93 -2.00 2.52 -1.27
N THR A 94 -0.82 3.11 -1.11
CA THR A 94 -0.09 3.79 -2.19
C THR A 94 1.33 3.27 -2.31
N ILE A 95 1.92 3.52 -3.47
CA ILE A 95 3.33 3.30 -3.76
C ILE A 95 3.94 4.58 -4.31
N ASP A 96 5.10 4.94 -3.79
CA ASP A 96 5.96 5.96 -4.38
C ASP A 96 7.28 5.34 -4.80
N ALA A 97 7.83 5.75 -5.95
CA ALA A 97 9.17 5.34 -6.36
C ALA A 97 9.96 6.50 -6.96
N TYR A 98 11.27 6.52 -6.67
CA TYR A 98 12.20 7.55 -7.14
C TYR A 98 13.65 7.03 -7.12
N VAL A 99 14.58 7.75 -7.75
CA VAL A 99 16.01 7.47 -7.63
C VAL A 99 16.64 8.41 -6.61
N GLN A 100 17.43 7.85 -5.69
CA GLN A 100 18.20 8.61 -4.70
C GLN A 100 19.63 8.06 -4.62
N LYS A 101 20.63 8.93 -4.82
CA LYS A 101 22.06 8.56 -4.78
C LYS A 101 22.40 7.36 -5.69
N GLY A 102 21.75 7.27 -6.85
CA GLY A 102 21.98 6.22 -7.85
C GLY A 102 21.21 4.91 -7.62
N GLU A 103 20.46 4.79 -6.52
CA GLU A 103 19.63 3.62 -6.20
C GLU A 103 18.15 3.90 -6.47
N PHE A 104 17.41 2.87 -6.87
CA PHE A 104 15.95 2.94 -6.86
C PHE A 104 15.46 2.82 -5.43
N VAL A 105 14.49 3.66 -5.09
CA VAL A 105 13.82 3.68 -3.79
C VAL A 105 12.34 3.48 -4.03
N VAL A 106 11.74 2.53 -3.30
CA VAL A 106 10.30 2.31 -3.28
C VAL A 106 9.79 2.51 -1.85
N GLU A 107 8.70 3.24 -1.71
CA GLU A 107 7.98 3.45 -0.47
C GLU A 107 6.54 2.97 -0.63
N LEU A 108 6.17 1.94 0.13
CA LEU A 108 4.81 1.44 0.23
C LEU A 108 4.17 2.12 1.44
N ARG A 109 3.13 2.93 1.22
CA ARG A 109 2.50 3.75 2.25
C ARG A 109 1.02 3.42 2.40
N GLY A 110 0.49 3.52 3.61
CA GLY A 110 -0.95 3.46 3.79
C GLY A 110 -1.38 3.38 5.24
N LEU A 111 -2.69 3.30 5.44
CA LEU A 111 -3.29 3.01 6.73
C LEU A 111 -3.26 1.49 6.98
N THR A 112 -2.89 1.10 8.18
CA THR A 112 -2.93 -0.29 8.63
C THR A 112 -3.66 -0.41 9.96
N LEU A 113 -4.08 -1.64 10.28
CA LEU A 113 -4.76 -2.00 11.51
C LEU A 113 -3.80 -2.74 12.43
N VAL A 114 -3.97 -2.55 13.73
CA VAL A 114 -3.36 -3.40 14.74
C VAL A 114 -4.16 -4.71 14.81
N GLU A 115 -3.51 -5.81 14.46
CA GLU A 115 -4.06 -7.15 14.59
C GLU A 115 -3.65 -7.78 15.93
N VAL A 116 -4.52 -8.63 16.49
CA VAL A 116 -4.15 -9.41 17.66
C VAL A 116 -3.10 -10.43 17.25
N PRO A 117 -1.94 -10.51 17.94
CA PRO A 117 -0.93 -11.50 17.64
C PRO A 117 -1.49 -12.94 17.66
N GLY A 118 -1.05 -13.78 16.72
CA GLY A 118 -1.57 -15.15 16.59
C GLY A 118 -1.36 -16.00 17.84
N ASP A 119 -0.20 -15.86 18.49
CA ASP A 119 0.14 -16.50 19.76
C ASP A 119 -0.79 -16.05 20.91
N VAL A 120 -1.22 -14.79 20.91
CA VAL A 120 -2.22 -14.29 21.87
C VAL A 120 -3.57 -14.96 21.63
N ILE A 121 -4.02 -15.08 20.38
CA ILE A 121 -5.28 -15.75 20.03
C ILE A 121 -5.24 -17.22 20.45
N GLU A 122 -4.16 -17.94 20.11
CA GLU A 122 -3.96 -19.35 20.47
C GLU A 122 -4.01 -19.55 21.98
N ARG A 123 -3.34 -18.67 22.73
CA ARG A 123 -3.31 -18.77 24.18
C ARG A 123 -4.67 -18.48 24.82
N VAL A 124 -5.39 -17.44 24.36
CA VAL A 124 -6.76 -17.16 24.82
C VAL A 124 -7.67 -18.35 24.55
N LYS A 125 -7.51 -19.02 23.40
CA LYS A 125 -8.27 -20.23 23.05
C LYS A 125 -7.94 -21.42 23.96
N GLU A 126 -6.67 -21.60 24.31
CA GLU A 126 -6.23 -22.73 25.14
C GLU A 126 -6.70 -22.60 26.59
N ILE A 127 -6.45 -21.45 27.23
CA ILE A 127 -6.67 -21.32 28.68
C ILE A 127 -8.00 -20.65 29.03
N SER A 128 -8.72 -20.08 28.06
CA SER A 128 -9.98 -19.34 28.27
C SER A 128 -9.88 -18.17 29.27
N VAL A 129 -8.66 -17.63 29.48
CA VAL A 129 -8.37 -16.48 30.34
C VAL A 129 -7.95 -15.29 29.48
N PRO A 130 -8.31 -14.04 29.84
CA PRO A 130 -7.83 -12.86 29.13
C PRO A 130 -6.29 -12.78 29.10
N ILE A 131 -5.73 -12.46 27.93
CA ILE A 131 -4.30 -12.26 27.74
C ILE A 131 -4.01 -10.79 27.50
N THR A 132 -3.08 -10.25 28.27
CA THR A 132 -2.55 -8.90 28.08
C THR A 132 -1.35 -8.94 27.14
N TRP A 133 -1.28 -7.98 26.21
CA TRP A 133 -0.18 -7.84 25.27
C TRP A 133 0.13 -6.37 24.97
N PHE A 134 1.29 -6.11 24.39
CA PHE A 134 1.80 -4.76 24.19
C PHE A 134 2.27 -4.55 22.76
N GLN A 135 1.81 -3.46 22.14
CA GLN A 135 2.24 -3.06 20.80
C GLN A 135 2.13 -1.54 20.64
N ARG A 136 3.09 -0.92 19.94
CA ARG A 136 3.09 0.51 19.60
C ARG A 136 2.98 1.48 20.81
N GLY A 137 3.33 1.04 22.02
CA GLY A 137 3.17 1.85 23.23
C GLY A 137 1.85 1.65 23.97
N PHE A 138 0.94 0.86 23.41
CA PHE A 138 -0.36 0.54 23.99
C PHE A 138 -0.33 -0.84 24.66
N THR A 139 -1.07 -0.97 25.75
CA THR A 139 -1.36 -2.26 26.39
C THR A 139 -2.79 -2.65 26.05
N TYR A 140 -2.97 -3.86 25.53
CA TYR A 140 -4.25 -4.44 25.14
C TYR A 140 -4.58 -5.63 26.03
N GLU A 141 -5.86 -5.96 26.13
CA GLU A 141 -6.36 -7.22 26.68
C GLU A 141 -7.26 -7.87 25.63
N THR A 142 -6.97 -9.11 25.27
CA THR A 142 -7.81 -9.95 24.43
C THR A 142 -8.44 -11.06 25.26
N ARG A 143 -9.74 -11.30 25.07
CA ARG A 143 -10.49 -12.38 25.73
C ARG A 143 -11.45 -13.06 24.76
N GLN A 144 -11.83 -14.29 25.08
CA GLN A 144 -12.90 -14.98 24.37
C GLN A 144 -14.24 -14.26 24.63
N SER A 145 -15.07 -14.18 23.60
CA SER A 145 -16.40 -13.58 23.63
C SER A 145 -17.35 -14.38 22.74
N LYS A 146 -18.62 -14.01 22.72
CA LYS A 146 -19.62 -14.55 21.81
C LYS A 146 -20.28 -13.42 21.04
N LEU A 147 -20.56 -13.67 19.77
CA LEU A 147 -21.45 -12.84 18.96
C LEU A 147 -22.92 -13.06 19.41
N PRO A 148 -23.85 -12.17 19.02
CA PRO A 148 -25.27 -12.33 19.37
C PRO A 148 -25.90 -13.64 18.89
N ASN A 149 -25.37 -14.24 17.82
CA ASN A 149 -25.82 -15.54 17.30
C ASN A 149 -25.21 -16.74 18.05
N GLY A 150 -24.37 -16.51 19.07
CA GLY A 150 -23.71 -17.55 19.86
C GLY A 150 -22.35 -17.99 19.35
N ASP A 151 -21.94 -17.54 18.15
CA ASP A 151 -20.64 -17.88 17.58
C ASP A 151 -19.50 -17.33 18.43
N GLN A 152 -18.44 -18.12 18.59
CA GLN A 152 -17.27 -17.70 19.33
C GLN A 152 -16.49 -16.64 18.56
N CYS A 153 -16.09 -15.59 19.27
CA CYS A 153 -15.22 -14.54 18.76
C CYS A 153 -14.21 -14.10 19.83
N TYR A 154 -13.34 -13.15 19.47
CA TYR A 154 -12.41 -12.53 20.40
C TYR A 154 -12.73 -11.05 20.52
N ALA A 155 -12.75 -10.56 21.76
CA ALA A 155 -12.89 -9.15 22.05
C ALA A 155 -11.56 -8.61 22.57
N THR A 156 -11.08 -7.53 21.96
CA THR A 156 -9.86 -6.84 22.39
C THR A 156 -10.20 -5.42 22.81
N LYS A 157 -9.66 -4.96 23.94
CA LYS A 157 -9.77 -3.58 24.40
C LYS A 157 -8.39 -3.01 24.74
N VAL A 158 -8.28 -1.69 24.72
CA VAL A 158 -7.09 -0.96 25.18
C VAL A 158 -7.18 -0.78 26.69
N LEU A 159 -6.18 -1.26 27.42
CA LEU A 159 -6.04 -1.05 28.86
C LEU A 159 -5.26 0.22 29.18
N LYS A 160 -4.24 0.52 28.39
CA LYS A 160 -3.34 1.65 28.62
C LYS A 160 -2.84 2.22 27.31
N SER A 161 -2.81 3.55 27.23
CA SER A 161 -2.25 4.31 26.10
C SER A 161 -0.89 4.92 26.49
N PRO A 162 0.00 5.16 25.51
CA PRO A 162 1.22 5.91 25.76
C PRO A 162 0.88 7.33 26.26
N LYS A 163 1.66 7.85 27.21
CA LYS A 163 1.41 9.15 27.86
C LYS A 163 1.67 10.36 26.95
N GLU A 164 2.12 10.14 25.72
CA GLU A 164 2.52 11.20 24.80
C GLU A 164 1.32 12.03 24.33
N LYS A 165 1.51 13.35 24.31
CA LYS A 165 0.55 14.32 23.77
C LYS A 165 0.49 14.17 22.25
N GLY A 166 -0.40 13.34 21.73
CA GLY A 166 -0.47 13.16 20.28
C GLY A 166 -1.72 12.51 19.69
N GLY A 167 -2.70 12.07 20.50
CA GLY A 167 -3.93 11.50 19.96
C GLY A 167 -3.72 10.29 19.04
N ARG A 168 -2.65 9.50 19.26
CA ARG A 168 -2.37 8.30 18.48
C ARG A 168 -3.53 7.32 18.60
N ASP A 169 -3.99 6.81 17.47
CA ASP A 169 -5.03 5.79 17.42
C ASP A 169 -4.41 4.42 17.75
N ALA A 170 -5.05 3.71 18.68
CA ALA A 170 -4.60 2.41 19.15
C ALA A 170 -4.78 1.32 18.07
N TRP A 171 -5.81 1.46 17.23
CA TRP A 171 -6.22 0.45 16.28
C TRP A 171 -5.71 0.73 14.88
N MET A 172 -5.54 1.99 14.51
CA MET A 172 -5.15 2.38 13.16
C MET A 172 -3.91 3.28 13.18
N TYR A 173 -3.07 3.15 12.17
CA TYR A 173 -1.93 4.06 12.00
C TYR A 173 -1.43 4.11 10.57
N ASN A 174 -0.82 5.24 10.23
CA ASN A 174 -0.11 5.39 8.98
C ASN A 174 1.23 4.66 9.08
N MET A 175 1.55 3.90 8.04
CA MET A 175 2.80 3.18 7.96
C MET A 175 3.50 3.37 6.63
N VAL A 176 4.80 3.14 6.66
CA VAL A 176 5.66 3.05 5.48
C VAL A 176 6.50 1.79 5.55
N LYS A 177 6.65 1.11 4.40
CA LYS A 177 7.67 0.12 4.15
C LYS A 177 8.59 0.64 3.06
N LYS A 178 9.91 0.53 3.25
CA LYS A 178 10.88 1.14 2.34
C LYS A 178 11.87 0.11 1.84
N GLY A 179 12.03 0.04 0.53
CA GLY A 179 12.99 -0.81 -0.15
C GLY A 179 13.92 -0.01 -1.04
N LYS A 180 15.13 -0.54 -1.21
CA LYS A 180 16.14 -0.01 -2.13
C LYS A 180 16.67 -1.13 -3.01
N GLY A 181 17.00 -0.81 -4.26
CA GLY A 181 17.44 -1.82 -5.22
C GLY A 181 18.14 -1.24 -6.45
N LYS A 182 18.70 -2.14 -7.26
CA LYS A 182 19.38 -1.81 -8.53
C LYS A 182 18.39 -1.62 -9.68
N SER A 183 17.20 -2.18 -9.54
CA SER A 183 16.06 -2.02 -10.44
C SER A 183 14.83 -1.53 -9.66
N PHE A 184 13.78 -1.11 -10.37
CA PHE A 184 12.49 -0.79 -9.73
C PHE A 184 11.90 -2.02 -9.02
N PHE A 185 11.95 -3.19 -9.66
CA PHE A 185 11.37 -4.42 -9.11
C PHE A 185 12.16 -4.96 -7.91
N ASP A 186 13.49 -4.87 -7.94
CA ASP A 186 14.33 -5.23 -6.79
C ASP A 186 13.95 -4.36 -5.57
N ALA A 187 13.82 -3.05 -5.77
CA ALA A 187 13.45 -2.13 -4.70
C ALA A 187 12.03 -2.40 -4.18
N LEU A 188 11.11 -2.79 -5.07
CA LEU A 188 9.73 -3.14 -4.71
C LEU A 188 9.66 -4.42 -3.88
N GLU A 189 10.40 -5.46 -4.27
CA GLU A 189 10.50 -6.72 -3.52
C GLU A 189 11.05 -6.48 -2.11
N VAL A 190 12.17 -5.76 -2.00
CA VAL A 190 12.75 -5.36 -0.71
C VAL A 190 11.76 -4.53 0.11
N ALA A 191 10.95 -3.67 -0.51
CA ALA A 191 9.94 -2.89 0.20
C ALA A 191 8.81 -3.78 0.77
N PHE A 192 8.43 -4.85 0.08
CA PHE A 192 7.44 -5.80 0.58
C PHE A 192 7.96 -6.65 1.74
N GLU A 193 9.25 -6.94 1.78
CA GLU A 193 9.90 -7.69 2.87
C GLU A 193 10.29 -6.82 4.06
N ALA A 194 10.46 -5.50 3.87
CA ALA A 194 10.84 -4.59 4.93
C ALA A 194 9.84 -4.59 6.10
N ASN A 195 10.32 -4.22 7.29
CA ASN A 195 9.46 -4.00 8.44
C ASN A 195 8.56 -2.77 8.22
N GLU A 196 7.35 -2.82 8.78
CA GLU A 196 6.45 -1.68 8.82
C GLU A 196 6.95 -0.64 9.84
N ILE A 197 7.01 0.63 9.44
CA ILE A 197 7.40 1.74 10.29
C ILE A 197 6.19 2.68 10.43
N GLU A 198 5.74 2.91 11.66
CA GLU A 198 4.71 3.92 11.94
C GLU A 198 5.23 5.32 11.63
N VAL A 199 4.44 6.10 10.90
CA VAL A 199 4.74 7.49 10.53
C VAL A 199 3.62 8.41 11.00
N SER A 200 3.99 9.63 11.39
CA SER A 200 3.01 10.68 11.68
C SER A 200 2.26 11.06 10.40
N GLY A 201 0.93 11.12 10.48
CA GLY A 201 0.07 11.61 9.40
C GLY A 201 0.12 13.12 9.26
#